data_AF-X0W069-F1
#
_entry.id   AF-X0W069-F1
#
_cell.length_a   1.000
_cell.length_b   1.000
_cell.length_c   1.000
_cell.angle_alpha   90.00
_cell.angle_beta   90.00
_cell.angle_gamma   90.00
#
_symmetry.space_group_name_H-M   'P 1'
#
loop_
_entity.id
_entity.type
_entity.pdbx_description
1 polymer ?
#
loop_
_entity_poly.entity_id
_entity_poly.type
_entity_poly.pdbx_seq_one_letter_code
_entity_poly.pdbx_strand_id
1 'polypeptide(L)'
;YDIAEIRTAIKEPVARTAMKYLRKHRSDWLPKLTRRYGKREKRHFWMLGGGYDRNIDEPKTLMSMIEYIHLNPVRRGLVKRAVDWPWSSAAELEETGTSPVRLDRIPPEWLMDT
;
A
#
# COMPACT_ATOMS: atom_id res chain seq x y z
N TYR A 1 13.54 5.47 16.56
CA TYR A 1 12.65 5.13 15.44
C TYR A 1 13.29 5.66 14.18
N ASP A 2 13.73 4.79 13.27
CA ASP A 2 14.23 5.18 11.96
C ASP A 2 13.25 4.69 10.88
N ILE A 3 12.53 5.63 10.27
CA ILE A 3 11.58 5.33 9.20
C ILE A 3 12.27 4.68 8.00
N ALA A 4 13.57 4.95 7.76
CA ALA A 4 14.33 4.33 6.69
C ALA A 4 14.56 2.83 6.94
N GLU A 5 14.83 2.43 8.17
CA GLU A 5 14.97 1.01 8.55
C GLU A 5 13.64 0.26 8.35
N ILE A 6 12.54 0.81 8.83
CA ILE A 6 11.19 0.21 8.69
C ILE A 6 10.82 0.07 7.22
N ARG A 7 11.02 1.12 6.44
CA ARG A 7 10.75 1.09 5.00
C ARG A 7 11.60 0.04 4.30
N THR A 8 12.86 -0.12 4.69
CA THR A 8 13.75 -1.15 4.13
C THR A 8 13.23 -2.54 4.46
N ALA A 9 12.90 -2.80 5.73
CA ALA A 9 12.38 -4.07 6.20
C ALA A 9 11.09 -4.50 5.47
N ILE A 10 10.21 -3.53 5.14
CA ILE A 10 8.97 -3.80 4.39
C ILE A 10 9.24 -3.94 2.89
N LYS A 11 10.00 -3.01 2.28
CA LYS A 11 10.11 -2.89 0.82
C LYS A 11 11.08 -3.89 0.20
N GLU A 12 12.19 -4.21 0.87
CA GLU A 12 13.24 -5.04 0.28
C GLU A 12 12.78 -6.49 0.01
N PRO A 13 12.12 -7.20 0.94
CA PRO A 13 11.70 -8.59 0.70
C PRO A 13 10.73 -8.68 -0.48
N VAL A 14 9.79 -7.73 -0.58
CA VAL A 14 8.82 -7.67 -1.68
C VAL A 14 9.52 -7.40 -3.01
N ALA A 15 10.43 -6.41 -3.07
CA ALA A 15 11.17 -6.10 -4.29
C ALA A 15 11.97 -7.29 -4.79
N ARG A 16 12.66 -8.01 -3.89
CA ARG A 16 13.45 -9.19 -4.24
C ARG A 16 12.58 -10.31 -4.81
N THR A 17 11.46 -10.61 -4.16
CA THR A 17 10.50 -11.63 -4.62
C THR A 17 9.89 -11.24 -5.96
N ALA A 18 9.42 -10.00 -6.11
CA ALA A 18 8.83 -9.51 -7.35
C ALA A 18 9.83 -9.52 -8.51
N MET A 19 11.07 -9.09 -8.28
CA MET A 19 12.11 -9.14 -9.31
C MET A 19 12.48 -10.57 -9.72
N LYS A 20 12.45 -11.54 -8.78
CA LYS A 20 12.61 -12.97 -9.10
C LYS A 20 11.45 -13.47 -9.96
N TYR A 21 10.22 -13.11 -9.62
CA TYR A 21 9.03 -13.47 -10.39
C TYR A 21 9.08 -12.88 -11.81
N LEU A 22 9.36 -11.58 -11.95
CA LEU A 22 9.44 -10.90 -13.24
C LEU A 22 10.52 -11.51 -14.14
N ARG A 23 11.71 -11.83 -13.61
CA ARG A 23 12.74 -12.51 -14.40
C ARG A 23 12.28 -13.85 -14.97
N LYS A 24 11.50 -14.62 -14.20
CA LYS A 24 11.05 -15.96 -14.60
C LYS A 24 9.83 -15.93 -15.53
N HIS A 25 8.90 -15.02 -15.29
CA HIS A 25 7.58 -15.07 -15.92
C HIS A 25 7.30 -13.91 -16.88
N ARG A 26 7.95 -12.75 -16.69
CA ARG A 26 7.64 -11.48 -17.37
C ARG A 26 8.89 -10.64 -17.58
N SER A 27 9.89 -11.22 -18.25
CA SER A 27 11.18 -10.56 -18.48
C SER A 27 11.03 -9.28 -19.32
N ASP A 28 9.94 -9.16 -20.10
CA ASP A 28 9.51 -7.98 -20.84
C ASP A 28 9.30 -6.74 -19.96
N TRP A 29 9.09 -6.90 -18.65
CA TRP A 29 8.98 -5.79 -17.72
C TRP A 29 10.31 -5.25 -17.22
N LEU A 30 11.40 -6.02 -17.30
CA LEU A 30 12.69 -5.61 -16.76
C LEU A 30 13.22 -4.30 -17.37
N PRO A 31 13.10 -4.05 -18.69
CA PRO A 31 13.48 -2.76 -19.28
C PRO A 31 12.69 -1.59 -18.70
N LYS A 32 11.38 -1.76 -18.42
CA LYS A 32 10.51 -0.72 -17.87
C LYS A 32 10.89 -0.32 -16.44
N LEU A 33 11.54 -1.22 -15.71
CA LEU A 33 12.03 -0.99 -14.35
C LEU A 33 13.50 -0.54 -14.31
N THR A 34 14.16 -0.50 -15.46
CA THR A 34 15.59 -0.19 -15.55
C THR A 34 15.80 1.30 -15.72
N ARG A 35 16.64 1.89 -14.86
CA ARG A 35 17.08 3.28 -14.96
C ARG A 35 18.59 3.33 -15.10
N ARG A 36 19.07 4.18 -16.00
CA ARG A 36 20.49 4.36 -16.29
C ARG A 36 21.06 5.53 -15.49
N TYR A 37 22.25 5.31 -14.93
CA TYR A 37 23.02 6.26 -14.15
C TYR A 37 24.45 6.28 -14.71
N GLY A 38 24.66 7.09 -15.76
CA GLY A 38 25.90 7.07 -16.55
C GLY A 38 26.11 5.70 -17.20
N LYS A 39 27.22 5.03 -16.88
CA LYS A 39 27.55 3.67 -17.37
C LYS A 39 26.87 2.53 -16.59
N ARG A 40 26.20 2.85 -15.47
CA ARG A 40 25.56 1.84 -14.61
C ARG A 40 24.06 1.79 -14.86
N GLU A 41 23.49 0.60 -14.76
CA GLU A 41 22.04 0.40 -14.81
C GLU A 41 21.57 -0.20 -13.49
N LYS A 42 20.46 0.31 -12.97
CA LYS A 42 19.80 -0.21 -11.77
C LYS A 42 18.34 -0.47 -12.06
N ARG A 43 17.80 -1.54 -11.48
CA ARG A 43 16.39 -1.89 -11.57
C ARG A 43 15.68 -1.52 -10.29
N HIS A 44 14.57 -0.81 -10.43
CA HIS A 44 13.77 -0.33 -9.31
C HIS A 44 12.36 -0.94 -9.40
N PHE A 45 12.02 -1.81 -8.45
CA PHE A 45 10.66 -2.33 -8.35
C PHE A 45 9.72 -1.28 -7.73
N TRP A 46 10.17 -0.66 -6.64
CA TRP A 46 9.47 0.46 -6.02
C TRP A 46 9.79 1.77 -6.71
N MET A 47 8.82 2.69 -6.74
CA MET A 47 9.04 4.07 -7.17
C MET A 47 10.15 4.71 -6.35
N LEU A 48 11.01 5.50 -7.01
CA LEU A 48 12.10 6.22 -6.36
C LEU A 48 11.54 7.20 -5.33
N GLY A 49 12.28 7.34 -4.22
CA GLY A 49 11.92 8.23 -3.11
C GLY A 49 11.47 7.48 -1.85
N GLY A 50 11.06 8.27 -0.86
CA GLY A 50 10.52 7.80 0.41
C GLY A 50 9.36 6.81 0.23
N GLY A 51 8.44 7.18 -0.65
CA GLY A 51 7.04 6.98 -0.31
C GLY A 51 6.58 8.11 0.61
N TYR A 52 5.32 8.06 0.99
CA TYR A 52 4.70 9.03 1.88
C TYR A 52 4.35 8.34 3.19
N ASP A 53 4.81 8.91 4.29
CA ASP A 53 4.43 8.54 5.64
C ASP A 53 3.91 9.79 6.37
N ARG A 54 2.90 9.58 7.20
CA ARG A 54 2.29 10.61 8.04
C ARG A 54 1.90 9.97 9.36
N ASN A 55 2.36 10.57 10.46
CA ASN A 55 1.89 10.19 11.78
C ASN A 55 0.44 10.67 11.95
N ILE A 56 -0.37 9.83 12.58
CA ILE A 56 -1.76 10.12 12.94
C ILE A 56 -1.82 10.16 14.46
N ASP A 57 -2.21 11.31 15.00
CA ASP A 57 -2.30 11.60 16.43
C ASP A 57 -3.73 11.86 16.90
N GLU A 58 -4.67 12.04 15.98
CA GLU A 58 -6.08 12.34 16.27
C GLU A 58 -7.04 11.28 15.68
N PRO A 59 -8.07 10.84 16.45
CA PRO A 59 -9.11 9.92 15.99
C PRO A 59 -9.77 10.34 14.67
N LYS A 60 -10.14 11.62 14.56
CA LYS A 60 -10.78 12.16 13.36
C LYS A 60 -9.89 12.06 12.11
N THR A 61 -8.59 12.27 12.28
CA THR A 61 -7.61 12.12 11.20
C THR A 61 -7.50 10.67 10.76
N LEU A 62 -7.51 9.71 11.70
CA LEU A 62 -7.54 8.27 11.38
C LEU A 62 -8.76 7.91 10.53
N MET A 63 -9.96 8.28 10.98
CA MET A 63 -11.20 7.94 10.28
C MET A 63 -11.26 8.56 8.88
N SER A 64 -10.85 9.83 8.73
CA SER A 64 -10.77 10.50 7.44
C SER A 64 -9.79 9.80 6.47
N MET A 65 -8.67 9.29 6.99
CA MET A 65 -7.69 8.56 6.18
C MET A 65 -8.20 7.17 5.77
N ILE A 66 -8.89 6.45 6.66
CA ILE A 66 -9.52 5.16 6.34
C ILE A 66 -10.55 5.36 5.23
N GLU A 67 -11.46 6.33 5.39
CA GLU A 67 -12.46 6.66 4.37
C GLU A 67 -11.81 7.04 3.04
N TYR A 68 -10.78 7.90 3.07
CA TYR A 68 -10.03 8.27 1.87
C TYR A 68 -9.46 7.04 1.15
N ILE A 69 -8.82 6.11 1.88
CA ILE A 69 -8.23 4.90 1.32
C ILE A 69 -9.31 3.98 0.74
N HIS A 70 -10.40 3.75 1.46
CA HIS A 70 -11.51 2.90 1.02
C HIS A 70 -12.24 3.44 -0.20
N LEU A 71 -12.36 4.76 -0.32
CA LEU A 71 -12.99 5.41 -1.49
C LEU A 71 -12.06 5.55 -2.70
N ASN A 72 -10.75 5.33 -2.57
CA ASN A 72 -9.82 5.48 -3.70
C ASN A 72 -10.17 4.61 -4.92
N PRO A 73 -10.51 3.32 -4.80
CA PRO A 73 -10.96 2.51 -5.92
C PRO A 73 -12.21 3.07 -6.62
N VAL A 74 -13.14 3.65 -5.86
CA VAL A 74 -14.36 4.29 -6.39
C VAL A 74 -14.02 5.57 -7.14
N ARG A 75 -13.23 6.47 -6.52
CA ARG A 75 -12.77 7.73 -7.14
C ARG A 75 -11.95 7.50 -8.41
N ARG A 76 -11.26 6.36 -8.51
CA ARG A 76 -10.51 5.93 -9.70
C ARG A 76 -11.37 5.20 -10.74
N GLY A 77 -12.66 4.98 -10.47
CA GLY A 77 -13.59 4.31 -11.37
C GLY A 77 -13.36 2.80 -11.52
N LEU A 78 -12.64 2.17 -10.58
CA LEU A 78 -12.35 0.73 -10.64
C LEU A 78 -13.54 -0.11 -10.18
N VAL A 79 -14.33 0.42 -9.25
CA VAL A 79 -15.54 -0.22 -8.70
C VAL A 79 -16.60 0.84 -8.40
N LYS A 80 -17.86 0.41 -8.26
CA LYS A 80 -18.98 1.32 -7.92
C LYS A 80 -19.08 1.57 -6.41
N ARG A 81 -18.78 0.58 -5.57
CA ARG A 81 -18.79 0.69 -4.10
C ARG A 81 -17.41 0.31 -3.55
N ALA A 82 -17.04 0.91 -2.41
CA ALA A 82 -15.76 0.64 -1.76
C ALA A 82 -15.59 -0.85 -1.39
N VAL A 83 -16.65 -1.47 -0.87
CA VAL A 83 -16.68 -2.89 -0.47
C VAL A 83 -16.51 -3.87 -1.64
N ASP A 84 -16.74 -3.42 -2.88
CA ASP A 84 -16.57 -4.26 -4.07
C ASP A 84 -15.09 -4.40 -4.47
N TRP A 85 -14.17 -3.65 -3.86
CA TRP A 85 -12.74 -3.75 -4.15
C TRP A 85 -12.09 -4.83 -3.29
N PRO A 86 -11.69 -5.98 -3.86
CA PRO A 86 -11.22 -7.14 -3.09
C PRO A 86 -9.83 -6.94 -2.45
N TRP A 87 -9.12 -5.88 -2.82
CA TRP A 87 -7.77 -5.58 -2.32
C TRP A 87 -7.77 -4.44 -1.30
N SER A 88 -8.84 -4.33 -0.50
CA SER A 88 -9.02 -3.34 0.57
C SER A 88 -9.70 -3.99 1.78
N SER A 89 -9.54 -3.36 2.94
CA SER A 89 -10.25 -3.69 4.18
C SER A 89 -11.70 -3.22 4.23
N ALA A 90 -12.18 -2.50 3.22
CA ALA A 90 -13.52 -1.90 3.21
C ALA A 90 -14.63 -2.91 3.50
N ALA A 91 -14.59 -4.09 2.89
CA ALA A 91 -15.63 -5.11 3.08
C ALA A 91 -15.65 -5.67 4.51
N GLU A 92 -14.49 -5.83 5.15
CA GLU A 92 -14.41 -6.33 6.53
C GLU A 92 -14.82 -5.26 7.55
N LEU A 93 -14.46 -3.99 7.31
CA LEU A 93 -14.88 -2.89 8.18
C LEU A 93 -16.41 -2.70 8.18
N GLU A 94 -17.04 -2.87 7.01
CA GLU A 94 -18.49 -2.74 6.83
C GLU A 94 -19.26 -4.06 7.10
N GLU A 95 -18.57 -5.10 7.58
CA GLU A 95 -19.16 -6.42 7.86
C GLU A 95 -19.89 -7.06 6.65
N THR A 96 -19.44 -6.73 5.44
CA THR A 96 -20.00 -7.25 4.17
C THR A 96 -19.12 -8.31 3.50
N GLY A 97 -17.91 -8.54 4.02
CA GLY A 97 -16.96 -9.51 3.48
C GLY A 97 -15.67 -9.58 4.29
N THR A 98 -14.59 -10.06 3.66
CA THR A 98 -13.29 -10.28 4.33
C THR A 98 -12.17 -9.51 3.62
N SER A 99 -11.22 -8.99 4.37
CA SER A 99 -9.99 -8.39 3.85
C SER A 99 -9.00 -9.47 3.38
N PRO A 100 -8.12 -9.18 2.41
CA PRO A 100 -7.02 -10.09 2.03
C PRO A 100 -5.98 -10.30 3.15
N VAL A 101 -5.99 -9.43 4.17
CA VAL A 101 -5.15 -9.54 5.36
C VAL A 101 -6.00 -9.33 6.60
N ARG A 102 -5.71 -10.09 7.67
CA ARG A 102 -6.40 -9.92 8.95
C ARG A 102 -6.18 -8.50 9.48
N LEU A 103 -7.27 -7.85 9.90
CA LEU A 103 -7.21 -6.51 10.47
C LEU A 103 -7.15 -6.56 11.99
N ASP A 104 -6.37 -5.65 12.56
CA ASP A 104 -6.46 -5.33 13.97
C ASP A 104 -7.66 -4.41 14.21
N ARG A 105 -8.34 -4.60 15.34
CA ARG A 105 -9.48 -3.75 15.70
C ARG A 105 -8.98 -2.36 16.08
N ILE A 106 -9.70 -1.33 15.61
CA ILE A 106 -9.46 0.05 16.05
C ILE A 106 -9.80 0.13 17.55
N PRO A 107 -8.90 0.63 18.40
CA PRO A 107 -9.19 0.77 19.82
C PRO A 107 -10.40 1.70 20.05
N PRO A 108 -11.27 1.44 21.04
CA PRO A 108 -12.49 2.22 21.25
C PRO A 108 -12.27 3.73 21.44
N GLU A 109 -11.15 4.12 22.06
CA GLU A 109 -10.76 5.52 22.27
C GLU A 109 -10.42 6.27 20.97
N TRP A 110 -10.17 5.54 19.88
CA TRP A 110 -9.94 6.09 18.54
C TRP A 110 -11.20 6.12 17.66
N LEU A 111 -12.34 5.66 18.17
CA LEU A 111 -13.63 5.69 17.46
C LEU A 111 -14.52 6.87 17.86
N MET A 112 -14.17 7.61 18.90
CA MET A 112 -14.96 8.71 19.44
C MET A 112 -14.51 10.05 18.83
N ASP A 113 -15.46 10.89 18.43
CA ASP A 113 -15.22 12.32 18.19
C ASP A 113 -15.04 13.00 19.55
N THR A 114 -13.80 13.13 20.04
CA THR A 114 -13.47 14.15 21.04
C THR A 114 -13.21 15.49 20.37
#